data_AF-A0A804MHL0-F1
#
_entry.id   AF-A0A804MHL0-F1
#
_cell.length_a   1.000
_cell.length_b   1.000
_cell.length_c   1.000
_cell.angle_alpha   90.00
_cell.angle_beta   90.00
_cell.angle_gamma   90.00
#
_symmetry.space_group_name_H-M   'P 1'
#
loop_
_entity.id
_entity.type
_entity.pdbx_description
1 polymer ?
#
loop_
_entity_poly.entity_id
_entity_poly.type
_entity_poly.pdbx_seq_one_letter_code
_entity_poly.pdbx_strand_id
1 'polypeptide(L)'
;LEKTWCIAKPSASNEILAQNLDYECSEVSCAVIQKGGPCYYPDSPVSRAAVAMNLYYAYSGRHPLELLLQQLRARRAVRPK
;
A
#
# COMPACT_ATOMS: atom_id res chain seq x y z
N LEU A 1 -24.89 -3.56 -3.06
CA LEU A 1 -23.63 -2.93 -2.64
C LEU A 1 -22.82 -2.66 -3.90
N GLU A 2 -22.57 -1.40 -4.25
CA GLU A 2 -21.72 -1.09 -5.41
C GLU A 2 -20.27 -1.53 -5.14
N LYS A 3 -19.58 -2.03 -6.16
CA LYS A 3 -18.17 -2.41 -6.03
C LYS A 3 -17.30 -1.15 -6.08
N THR A 4 -16.73 -0.79 -4.95
CA THR A 4 -15.71 0.27 -4.89
C THR A 4 -14.33 -0.31 -5.22
N TRP A 5 -13.52 0.45 -5.94
CA TRP A 5 -12.11 0.18 -6.17
C TRP A 5 -11.32 1.46 -5.89
N CYS A 6 -10.09 1.31 -5.39
CA CYS A 6 -9.19 2.42 -5.11
C CYS A 6 -7.80 2.08 -5.66
N ILE A 7 -7.01 3.12 -5.95
CA ILE A 7 -5.60 2.99 -6.36
C ILE A 7 -4.72 3.89 -5.49
N ALA A 8 -3.42 3.59 -5.47
CA ALA A 8 -2.43 4.47 -4.87
C ALA A 8 -2.52 5.86 -5.48
N LYS A 9 -2.45 6.92 -4.64
CA LYS A 9 -2.42 8.30 -5.14
C LYS A 9 -1.10 8.53 -5.89
N PRO A 10 -1.11 8.82 -7.21
CA PRO A 10 0.13 8.97 -7.97
C PRO A 10 1.02 10.13 -7.49
N SER A 11 0.41 11.14 -6.85
CA SER A 11 1.11 12.30 -6.30
C SER A 11 1.56 12.10 -4.84
N ALA A 12 1.47 10.89 -4.27
CA ALA A 12 2.01 10.62 -2.95
C ALA A 12 3.54 10.71 -2.99
N SER A 13 4.15 11.21 -1.93
CA SER A 13 5.61 11.26 -1.85
C SER A 13 6.18 9.86 -1.67
N ASN A 14 7.43 9.66 -2.09
CA ASN A 14 8.10 8.35 -1.95
C ASN A 14 8.20 7.92 -0.49
N GLU A 15 8.33 8.86 0.45
CA GLU A 15 8.38 8.58 1.88
C GLU A 15 7.04 8.02 2.38
N ILE A 16 5.92 8.60 1.93
CA ILE A 16 4.57 8.11 2.26
C ILE A 16 4.36 6.71 1.68
N LEU A 17 4.80 6.49 0.44
CA LEU A 17 4.67 5.18 -0.23
C LEU A 17 5.50 4.11 0.47
N ALA A 18 6.74 4.43 0.88
CA ALA A 18 7.60 3.52 1.62
C ALA A 18 7.02 3.15 2.98
N GLN A 19 6.46 4.12 3.73
CA GLN A 19 5.83 3.84 5.02
C GLN A 19 4.57 2.97 4.89
N ASN A 20 3.76 3.20 3.85
CA ASN A 20 2.63 2.31 3.56
C ASN A 20 3.11 0.89 3.25
N LEU A 21 4.14 0.76 2.42
CA LEU A 21 4.75 -0.52 2.10
C LEU A 21 5.25 -1.23 3.37
N ASP A 22 6.02 -0.57 4.21
CA ASP A 22 6.57 -1.18 5.43
C ASP A 22 5.45 -1.69 6.35
N TYR A 23 4.39 -0.90 6.54
CA TYR A 23 3.25 -1.30 7.35
C TYR A 23 2.48 -2.46 6.71
N GLU A 24 2.14 -2.38 5.42
CA GLU A 24 1.41 -3.45 4.71
C GLU A 24 2.19 -4.75 4.72
N CYS A 25 3.50 -4.67 4.45
CA CYS A 25 4.36 -5.84 4.41
C CYS A 25 4.63 -6.42 5.81
N SER A 26 4.33 -5.69 6.89
CA SER A 26 4.35 -6.22 8.25
C SER A 26 3.10 -7.04 8.59
N GLU A 27 1.98 -6.79 7.88
CA GLU A 27 0.69 -7.45 8.10
C GLU A 27 0.42 -8.55 7.06
N VAL A 28 0.90 -8.38 5.81
CA VAL A 28 0.73 -9.33 4.70
C VAL A 28 2.05 -9.60 3.98
N SER A 29 2.18 -10.78 3.37
CA SER A 29 3.38 -11.11 2.60
C SER A 29 3.51 -10.27 1.33
N CYS A 30 4.57 -9.48 1.25
CA CYS A 30 4.94 -8.69 0.07
C CYS A 30 5.87 -9.42 -0.91
N ALA A 31 6.03 -10.74 -0.80
CA ALA A 31 6.95 -11.50 -1.66
C ALA A 31 6.72 -11.27 -3.16
N VAL A 32 5.47 -11.00 -3.57
CA VAL A 32 5.13 -10.78 -4.98
C VAL A 32 5.72 -9.49 -5.56
N ILE A 33 5.98 -8.47 -4.74
CA ILE A 33 6.54 -7.17 -5.18
C ILE A 33 8.03 -7.01 -4.88
N GLN A 34 8.65 -8.00 -4.22
CA GLN A 34 10.08 -8.00 -3.99
C GLN A 34 10.83 -8.39 -5.27
N LYS A 35 12.13 -8.09 -5.33
CA LYS A 35 12.97 -8.43 -6.49
C LYS A 35 12.87 -9.92 -6.82
N GLY A 36 12.54 -10.24 -8.07
CA GLY A 36 12.30 -11.61 -8.55
C GLY A 36 10.86 -12.11 -8.35
N GLY A 37 10.03 -11.36 -7.63
CA GLY A 37 8.59 -11.62 -7.53
C GLY A 37 7.85 -11.28 -8.83
N PRO A 38 6.67 -11.90 -9.06
CA PRO A 38 5.88 -11.73 -10.27
C PRO A 38 5.37 -10.29 -10.51
N CYS A 39 5.25 -9.48 -9.45
CA CYS A 39 4.78 -8.10 -9.48
C CYS A 39 5.91 -7.10 -9.17
N TYR A 40 7.18 -7.48 -9.38
CA TYR A 40 8.32 -6.57 -9.17
C TYR A 40 8.38 -5.44 -10.21
N TYR A 41 8.00 -5.71 -11.45
CA TYR A 41 8.06 -4.73 -12.55
C TYR A 41 6.70 -4.06 -12.81
N PRO A 42 6.69 -2.74 -13.10
CA PRO A 42 7.83 -1.83 -13.10
C PRO A 42 8.35 -1.57 -11.68
N ASP A 43 9.68 -1.39 -11.52
CA ASP A 43 10.27 -1.04 -10.22
C ASP A 43 9.95 0.43 -9.90
N SER A 44 8.75 0.64 -9.39
CA SER A 44 8.17 1.92 -9.03
C SER A 44 7.60 1.83 -7.61
N PRO A 45 7.92 2.79 -6.73
CA PRO A 45 7.33 2.85 -5.39
C PRO A 45 5.80 2.88 -5.43
N VAL A 46 5.20 3.60 -6.39
CA VAL A 46 3.74 3.69 -6.55
C VAL A 46 3.15 2.33 -6.95
N SER A 47 3.81 1.62 -7.88
CA SER A 47 3.35 0.30 -8.32
C SER A 47 3.43 -0.74 -7.21
N ARG A 48 4.54 -0.77 -6.46
CA ARG A 48 4.70 -1.64 -5.30
C ARG A 48 3.65 -1.36 -4.23
N ALA A 49 3.47 -0.08 -3.88
CA ALA A 49 2.48 0.33 -2.88
C ALA A 49 1.05 -0.01 -3.32
N ALA A 50 0.71 0.13 -4.61
CA ALA A 50 -0.60 -0.25 -5.13
C ALA A 50 -0.91 -1.74 -4.95
N VAL A 51 0.08 -2.60 -5.21
CA VAL A 51 -0.07 -4.05 -5.03
C VAL A 51 -0.15 -4.42 -3.54
N ALA A 52 0.71 -3.86 -2.70
CA ALA A 52 0.68 -4.11 -1.26
C ALA A 52 -0.64 -3.64 -0.63
N MET A 53 -1.16 -2.47 -1.01
CA MET A 53 -2.48 -1.98 -0.60
C MET A 53 -3.60 -2.94 -1.00
N ASN A 54 -3.53 -3.51 -2.20
CA ASN A 54 -4.53 -4.47 -2.66
C ASN A 54 -4.48 -5.79 -1.88
N LEU A 55 -3.27 -6.28 -1.56
CA LEU A 55 -3.09 -7.47 -0.73
C LEU A 55 -3.65 -7.26 0.68
N TYR A 56 -3.30 -6.13 1.29
CA TYR A 56 -3.79 -5.75 2.61
C TYR A 56 -5.31 -5.57 2.61
N TYR A 57 -5.89 -4.91 1.61
CA TYR A 57 -7.34 -4.77 1.48
C TYR A 57 -8.08 -6.11 1.40
N ALA A 58 -7.53 -7.07 0.66
CA ALA A 58 -8.09 -8.42 0.59
C ALA A 58 -7.97 -9.15 1.94
N TYR A 59 -6.84 -9.01 2.63
CA TYR A 59 -6.61 -9.56 3.96
C TYR A 59 -7.56 -8.97 5.02
N SER A 60 -7.80 -7.66 5.01
CA SER A 60 -8.69 -6.96 5.93
C SER A 60 -10.19 -7.10 5.60
N GLY A 61 -10.58 -8.15 4.86
CA GLY A 61 -12.00 -8.43 4.58
C GLY A 61 -12.69 -7.46 3.61
N ARG A 62 -11.91 -6.66 2.87
CA ARG A 62 -12.41 -5.70 1.86
C ARG A 62 -13.30 -4.58 2.43
N HIS A 63 -13.07 -4.16 3.67
CA HIS A 63 -13.76 -3.01 4.24
C HIS A 63 -13.24 -1.68 3.64
N PRO A 64 -14.10 -0.84 3.03
CA PRO A 64 -13.67 0.40 2.36
C PRO A 64 -12.92 1.38 3.28
N LEU A 65 -13.28 1.40 4.57
CA LEU A 65 -12.66 2.25 5.59
C LEU A 65 -11.17 1.93 5.81
N GLU A 66 -10.73 0.69 5.57
CA GLU A 66 -9.34 0.30 5.80
C GLU A 66 -8.40 0.94 4.76
N LEU A 67 -8.80 1.03 3.49
CA LEU A 67 -8.02 1.72 2.45
C LEU A 67 -7.85 3.22 2.77
N LEU A 68 -8.90 3.85 3.29
CA LEU A 68 -8.85 5.26 3.68
C LEU A 68 -7.98 5.45 4.93
N LEU A 69 -8.10 4.56 5.92
CA LEU A 69 -7.28 4.58 7.13
C LEU A 69 -5.79 4.46 6.80
N GLN A 70 -5.42 3.70 5.78
CA GLN A 70 -4.03 3.58 5.35
C GLN A 70 -3.43 4.91 4.89
N GLN A 71 -4.18 5.67 4.08
CA GLN A 71 -3.78 7.01 3.64
C GLN A 71 -3.62 7.99 4.83
N LEU A 72 -4.32 7.73 5.95
CA LEU A 72 -4.26 8.53 7.18
C LEU A 72 -3.16 8.05 8.16
N ARG A 73 -2.86 6.75 8.21
CA ARG A 73 -1.80 6.18 9.08
C ARG A 73 -0.41 6.61 8.60
N ALA A 74 -0.18 6.64 7.28
CA ALA A 74 1.05 7.16 6.67
C ALA A 74 1.39 8.59 7.14
N ARG A 75 0.38 9.44 7.36
CA ARG A 75 0.61 10.81 7.84
C ARG A 75 1.11 10.87 9.28
N ARG A 76 0.74 9.91 10.14
CA ARG A 76 1.15 9.90 11.56
C ARG A 76 2.57 9.39 11.76
N ALA A 77 3.09 8.59 10.83
CA ALA A 77 4.44 8.05 10.91
C ALA A 77 5.54 9.09 10.56
N VAL A 78 5.18 10.28 10.07
CA VAL A 78 6.12 11.41 9.91
C VAL A 78 6.57 11.91 11.28
N ARG A 79 7.67 11.37 11.79
CA ARG A 79 8.44 12.00 12.87
C ARG A 79 9.11 13.26 12.30
N PRO A 80 8.86 14.46 12.85
CA PRO A 80 9.65 15.63 12.49
C PRO A 80 11.11 15.38 12.86
N LYS A 81 11.99 15.77 11.95
CA LYS A 81 13.45 15.67 12.08
C LYS A 81 13.96 16.37 13.33
#